data_AF-A0A9D7S8C4-F1
#
_entry.id   AF-A0A9D7S8C4-F1
#
_cell.length_a   1.000
_cell.length_b   1.000
_cell.length_c   1.000
_cell.angle_alpha   90.00
_cell.angle_beta   90.00
_cell.angle_gamma   90.00
#
_symmetry.space_group_name_H-M   'P 1'
#
loop_
_entity.id
_entity.type
_entity.pdbx_description
1 polymer ?
#
loop_
_entity_poly.entity_id
_entity_poly.type
_entity_poly.pdbx_seq_one_letter_code
_entity_poly.pdbx_strand_id
1 'polypeptide(L)'
;MSLRFDTLKIPAMQATLKNIIFAFIWVLALNSTHELKCQIYKPILFGKNSFQTFIPRGYCDGISTDTLKFVGDTIIQNRHYSIMTAIDEWRNDTLAFYRQDSSFSKLWLWSRNKEHLVYDLSLKVNDSFEITHLNDKSFFIKVVKVDTQDSKKHIYFDTEFGICICCDKELFQFIEGNGSNGGIMYYLFHYPLPNHRVIQESYLLCEDSLGVSIYKNKLIQGECYRREVNTYNSSTKNNYYIYPNPTHDEINFQSLDDAIDINGQITLFNITGQVLYETYIHDKKNVILKVSDFFQTYGFLKFTNKAGTFVYKITIQ
;
A
#
# COMPACT_ATOMS: atom_id res chain seq x y z
N MET A 1 60.45 22.76 58.65
CA MET A 1 59.11 22.17 58.41
C MET A 1 58.96 22.09 56.89
N SER A 2 59.20 20.91 56.31
CA SER A 2 58.14 20.00 55.78
C SER A 2 57.63 20.50 54.41
N LEU A 3 57.63 19.78 53.29
CA LEU A 3 57.81 18.35 52.99
C LEU A 3 58.28 18.22 51.53
N ARG A 4 59.16 17.25 51.25
CA ARG A 4 59.49 16.79 49.90
C ARG A 4 58.31 16.00 49.34
N PHE A 5 57.93 16.26 48.08
CA PHE A 5 57.05 15.40 47.31
C PHE A 5 57.89 14.32 46.63
N ASP A 6 58.04 13.18 47.31
CA ASP A 6 58.50 11.96 46.65
C ASP A 6 57.39 11.41 45.76
N THR A 7 57.81 11.05 44.55
CA THR A 7 57.05 10.40 43.49
C THR A 7 56.39 9.10 43.96
N LEU A 8 55.06 9.11 44.16
CA LEU A 8 54.27 7.88 44.27
C LEU A 8 54.07 7.26 42.87
N LYS A 9 54.95 6.32 42.53
CA LYS A 9 54.69 5.35 41.46
C LYS A 9 53.54 4.43 41.90
N ILE A 10 52.35 4.61 41.32
CA ILE A 10 51.25 3.64 41.44
C ILE A 10 50.95 3.02 40.06
N PRO A 11 51.85 2.20 39.48
CA PRO A 11 51.59 1.50 38.23
C PRO A 11 50.52 0.41 38.37
N ALA A 12 50.34 -0.14 39.57
CA ALA A 12 49.36 -1.20 39.82
C ALA A 12 47.90 -0.73 39.68
N MET A 13 47.52 0.43 40.26
CA MET A 13 46.14 0.94 40.14
C MET A 13 45.77 1.29 38.70
N GLN A 14 46.70 1.81 37.89
CA GLN A 14 46.40 2.13 36.48
C GLN A 14 46.17 0.88 35.64
N ALA A 15 46.91 -0.20 35.88
CA ALA A 15 46.70 -1.48 35.20
C ALA A 15 45.36 -2.13 35.61
N THR A 16 45.03 -2.11 36.91
CA THR A 16 43.76 -2.65 37.41
C THR A 16 42.57 -1.83 36.90
N LEU A 17 42.65 -0.49 36.91
CA LEU A 17 41.60 0.37 36.39
C LEU A 17 41.41 0.20 34.88
N LYS A 18 42.50 0.05 34.12
CA LYS A 18 42.44 -0.17 32.67
C LYS A 18 41.83 -1.54 32.33
N ASN A 19 42.14 -2.58 33.11
CA ASN A 19 41.55 -3.91 32.95
C ASN A 19 40.07 -3.93 33.37
N ILE A 20 39.69 -3.18 34.41
CA ILE A 20 38.28 -3.02 34.82
C ILE A 20 37.51 -2.28 33.72
N ILE A 21 38.05 -1.19 33.16
CA ILE A 21 37.43 -0.44 32.07
C ILE A 21 37.29 -1.31 30.81
N PHE A 22 38.33 -2.08 30.45
CA PHE A 22 38.25 -3.01 29.32
C PHE A 22 37.22 -4.12 29.54
N ALA A 23 37.15 -4.69 30.74
CA ALA A 23 36.14 -5.68 31.10
C ALA A 23 34.72 -5.07 31.09
N PHE A 24 34.54 -3.83 31.56
CA PHE A 24 33.27 -3.12 31.51
C PHE A 24 32.82 -2.84 30.07
N ILE A 25 33.75 -2.41 29.21
CA ILE A 25 33.48 -2.18 27.77
C ILE A 25 33.16 -3.51 27.08
N TRP A 26 33.85 -4.61 27.41
CA TRP A 26 33.54 -5.94 26.87
C TRP A 26 32.19 -6.47 27.34
N VAL A 27 31.82 -6.26 28.60
CA VAL A 27 30.50 -6.64 29.15
C VAL A 27 29.39 -5.78 28.53
N LEU A 28 29.64 -4.50 28.25
CA LEU A 28 28.71 -3.63 27.55
C LEU A 28 28.58 -3.99 26.06
N ALA A 29 29.67 -4.41 25.39
CA ALA A 29 29.66 -4.81 23.99
C ALA A 29 29.10 -6.23 23.75
N LEU A 30 29.22 -7.14 24.73
CA LEU A 30 28.59 -8.46 24.68
C LEU A 30 27.11 -8.44 25.03
N ASN A 31 26.67 -7.50 25.87
CA ASN A 31 25.26 -7.33 26.23
C ASN A 31 24.50 -6.39 25.28
N SER A 32 25.15 -5.82 24.26
CA SER A 32 24.47 -5.17 23.15
C SER A 32 24.15 -6.17 22.03
N THR A 33 23.68 -7.37 22.39
CA THR A 33 22.71 -8.02 21.51
C THR A 33 21.51 -7.10 21.51
N HIS A 34 21.44 -6.20 20.52
CA HIS A 34 20.21 -5.54 20.15
C HIS A 34 19.24 -6.66 19.76
N GLU A 35 18.55 -7.22 20.75
CA GLU A 35 17.22 -7.73 20.52
C GLU A 35 16.48 -6.51 19.99
N LEU A 36 16.32 -6.47 18.66
CA LEU A 36 15.29 -5.69 18.01
C LEU A 36 14.00 -6.08 18.73
N LYS A 37 13.63 -5.29 19.75
CA LYS A 37 12.33 -5.40 20.40
C LYS A 37 11.35 -5.44 19.25
N CYS A 38 10.63 -6.55 19.12
CA CYS A 38 9.59 -6.71 18.09
C CYS A 38 8.83 -5.39 18.03
N GLN A 39 9.03 -4.63 16.95
CA GLN A 39 8.15 -3.51 16.68
C GLN A 39 6.73 -4.08 16.68
N ILE A 40 5.78 -3.28 17.15
CA ILE A 40 4.37 -3.65 17.03
C ILE A 40 4.12 -3.80 15.53
N TYR A 41 4.05 -5.05 15.09
CA TYR A 41 4.03 -5.39 13.69
C TYR A 41 2.83 -4.74 13.00
N LYS A 42 3.10 -3.97 11.94
CA LYS A 42 2.04 -3.27 11.22
C LYS A 42 1.32 -4.22 10.25
N PRO A 43 -0.03 -4.16 10.19
CA PRO A 43 -0.78 -4.80 9.12
C PRO A 43 -0.25 -4.38 7.76
N ILE A 44 -0.23 -5.30 6.80
CA ILE A 44 0.20 -5.04 5.42
C ILE A 44 -0.98 -4.40 4.66
N LEU A 45 -2.19 -4.82 5.04
CA LEU A 45 -3.43 -4.28 4.51
C LEU A 45 -3.96 -3.25 5.50
N PHE A 46 -3.79 -1.98 5.15
CA PHE A 46 -4.28 -0.86 5.97
C PHE A 46 -5.80 -0.74 5.88
N GLY A 47 -6.50 -1.49 6.74
CA GLY A 47 -7.90 -1.27 7.07
C GLY A 47 -8.89 -1.40 5.90
N LYS A 48 -10.18 -1.27 6.23
CA LYS A 48 -11.30 -1.45 5.30
C LYS A 48 -11.53 -0.28 4.34
N ASN A 49 -10.69 0.77 4.43
CA ASN A 49 -10.94 2.07 3.80
C ASN A 49 -9.80 2.40 2.81
N SER A 50 -10.07 2.14 1.52
CA SER A 50 -9.25 2.44 0.34
C SER A 50 -7.73 2.29 0.50
N PHE A 51 -7.28 1.05 0.37
CA PHE A 51 -5.90 0.73 0.02
C PHE A 51 -5.77 0.71 -1.51
N GLN A 52 -4.78 1.41 -2.07
CA GLN A 52 -4.50 1.41 -3.50
C GLN A 52 -3.03 1.10 -3.76
N THR A 53 -2.79 0.02 -4.51
CA THR A 53 -1.47 -0.30 -5.04
C THR A 53 -1.48 -0.04 -6.53
N PHE A 54 -0.50 0.70 -7.01
CA PHE A 54 -0.29 0.86 -8.44
C PHE A 54 0.70 -0.20 -8.89
N ILE A 55 0.18 -1.19 -9.60
CA ILE A 55 0.97 -2.26 -10.18
C ILE A 55 0.97 -2.07 -11.70
N PRO A 56 2.15 -1.87 -12.31
CA PRO A 56 2.29 -1.78 -13.75
C PRO A 56 2.13 -3.19 -14.32
N ARG A 57 1.10 -3.40 -15.13
CA ARG A 57 1.07 -4.51 -16.09
C ARG A 57 1.64 -4.05 -17.42
N GLY A 58 2.48 -4.88 -18.02
CA GLY A 58 3.00 -4.67 -19.37
C GLY A 58 4.53 -4.48 -19.44
N TYR A 59 4.99 -4.19 -20.65
CA TYR A 59 6.41 -4.07 -21.01
C TYR A 59 6.80 -2.59 -21.12
N CYS A 60 8.08 -2.33 -21.41
CA CYS A 60 8.62 -0.97 -21.54
C CYS A 60 7.89 -0.05 -22.50
N ASP A 61 7.25 -0.65 -23.50
CA ASP A 61 6.59 0.09 -24.56
C ASP A 61 5.09 0.31 -24.26
N GLY A 62 4.59 -0.19 -23.12
CA GLY A 62 3.19 -0.07 -22.71
C GLY A 62 2.95 -0.62 -21.31
N ILE A 63 2.97 0.28 -20.33
CA ILE A 63 2.62 0.00 -18.94
C ILE A 63 1.19 0.51 -18.68
N SER A 64 0.29 -0.38 -18.26
CA SER A 64 -1.01 -0.03 -17.69
C SER A 64 -0.97 -0.20 -16.18
N THR A 65 -1.49 0.77 -15.41
CA THR A 65 -1.62 0.63 -13.97
C THR A 65 -2.97 0.05 -13.60
N ASP A 66 -2.97 -1.09 -12.90
CA ASP A 66 -4.17 -1.61 -12.27
C ASP A 66 -4.35 -0.98 -10.89
N THR A 67 -5.61 -0.68 -10.54
CA THR A 67 -5.96 -0.35 -9.16
C THR A 67 -6.49 -1.58 -8.47
N LEU A 68 -5.85 -1.99 -7.39
CA LEU A 68 -6.36 -3.04 -6.51
C LEU A 68 -7.12 -2.42 -5.36
N LYS A 69 -8.27 -3.00 -5.03
CA LYS A 69 -9.13 -2.56 -3.93
C LYS A 69 -9.62 -3.75 -3.13
N PHE A 70 -9.67 -3.57 -1.81
CA PHE A 70 -10.41 -4.45 -0.92
C PHE A 70 -11.87 -3.99 -0.82
N VAL A 71 -12.82 -4.86 -1.17
CA VAL A 71 -14.24 -4.49 -1.32
C VAL A 71 -15.14 -5.07 -0.24
N GLY A 72 -14.63 -5.98 0.59
CA GLY A 72 -15.40 -6.60 1.67
C GLY A 72 -14.66 -7.77 2.28
N ASP A 73 -15.38 -8.53 3.12
CA ASP A 73 -14.88 -9.73 3.79
C ASP A 73 -15.73 -10.95 3.41
N THR A 74 -15.14 -12.13 3.48
CA THR A 74 -15.80 -13.42 3.24
C THR A 74 -15.25 -14.49 4.19
N ILE A 75 -15.92 -15.64 4.25
CA ILE A 75 -15.48 -16.81 5.00
C ILE A 75 -15.26 -17.97 4.02
N ILE A 76 -14.05 -18.52 4.01
CA ILE A 76 -13.69 -19.69 3.20
C ILE A 76 -13.09 -20.73 4.13
N GLN A 77 -13.62 -21.96 4.12
CA GLN A 77 -13.17 -23.05 5.00
C GLN A 77 -13.05 -22.63 6.49
N ASN A 78 -14.05 -21.91 6.98
CA ASN A 78 -14.11 -21.42 8.37
C ASN A 78 -12.99 -20.43 8.76
N ARG A 79 -12.38 -19.76 7.79
CA ARG A 79 -11.40 -18.68 8.00
C ARG A 79 -11.89 -17.41 7.32
N HIS A 80 -11.63 -16.26 7.95
CA HIS A 80 -11.98 -14.95 7.43
C HIS A 80 -10.94 -14.47 6.40
N TYR A 81 -11.42 -13.93 5.28
CA TYR A 81 -10.60 -13.31 4.24
C TYR A 81 -11.20 -11.98 3.81
N SER A 82 -10.35 -11.04 3.39
CA SER A 82 -10.77 -9.86 2.65
C SER A 82 -10.75 -10.12 1.15
N ILE A 83 -11.77 -9.63 0.45
CA ILE A 83 -11.98 -9.79 -0.99
C ILE A 83 -11.18 -8.71 -1.71
N MET A 84 -10.24 -9.11 -2.57
CA MET A 84 -9.48 -8.20 -3.44
C MET A 84 -10.05 -8.20 -4.85
N THR A 85 -10.32 -7.01 -5.38
CA THR A 85 -10.85 -6.75 -6.72
C THR A 85 -9.86 -5.91 -7.50
N ALA A 86 -9.59 -6.28 -8.76
CA ALA A 86 -8.96 -5.37 -9.70
C ALA A 86 -10.01 -4.47 -10.33
N ILE A 87 -9.70 -3.20 -10.40
CA ILE A 87 -10.47 -2.18 -11.09
C ILE A 87 -9.66 -1.78 -12.30
N ASP A 88 -10.15 -2.13 -13.49
CA ASP A 88 -9.69 -1.57 -14.76
C ASP A 88 -10.80 -0.68 -15.37
N GLU A 89 -10.53 -0.09 -16.54
CA GLU A 89 -11.49 0.81 -17.21
C GLU A 89 -12.81 0.14 -17.62
N TRP A 90 -12.87 -1.19 -17.63
CA TRP A 90 -13.94 -1.95 -18.25
C TRP A 90 -14.62 -2.92 -17.27
N ARG A 91 -13.97 -3.31 -16.17
CA ARG A 91 -14.42 -4.37 -15.27
C ARG A 91 -13.96 -4.20 -13.82
N ASN A 92 -14.80 -4.71 -12.92
CA ASN A 92 -14.48 -4.98 -11.52
C ASN A 92 -14.49 -6.49 -11.32
N ASP A 93 -13.32 -7.13 -11.41
CA ASP A 93 -13.21 -8.58 -11.28
C ASP A 93 -12.60 -8.94 -9.92
N THR A 94 -13.30 -9.82 -9.18
CA THR A 94 -12.74 -10.40 -7.96
C THR A 94 -11.54 -11.26 -8.33
N LEU A 95 -10.35 -10.87 -7.86
CA LEU A 95 -9.11 -11.55 -8.20
C LEU A 95 -8.82 -12.67 -7.21
N ALA A 96 -8.86 -12.37 -5.92
CA ALA A 96 -8.45 -13.29 -4.89
C ALA A 96 -8.91 -12.88 -3.49
N PHE A 97 -8.71 -13.76 -2.51
CA PHE A 97 -9.10 -13.52 -1.12
C PHE A 97 -7.87 -13.58 -0.22
N TYR A 98 -7.64 -12.55 0.59
CA TYR A 98 -6.46 -12.44 1.42
C TYR A 98 -6.80 -12.57 2.90
N ARG A 99 -5.93 -13.23 3.65
CA ARG A 99 -6.03 -13.32 5.10
C ARG A 99 -4.70 -12.93 5.71
N GLN A 100 -4.74 -11.96 6.60
CA GLN A 100 -3.57 -11.59 7.38
C GLN A 100 -3.63 -12.25 8.76
N ASP A 101 -2.52 -12.81 9.20
CA ASP A 101 -2.30 -13.17 10.59
C ASP A 101 -1.39 -12.11 11.22
N SER A 102 -1.97 -11.22 12.02
CA SER A 102 -1.26 -10.13 12.68
C SER A 102 -0.29 -10.61 13.75
N SER A 103 -0.46 -11.82 14.28
CA SER A 103 0.42 -12.37 15.32
C SER A 103 1.79 -12.76 14.78
N PHE A 104 1.86 -13.09 13.48
CA PHE A 104 3.08 -13.58 12.83
C PHE A 104 3.45 -12.80 11.57
N SER A 105 2.72 -11.73 11.27
CA SER A 105 2.92 -10.91 10.06
C SER A 105 2.95 -11.75 8.79
N LYS A 106 2.05 -12.74 8.73
CA LYS A 106 1.90 -13.62 7.58
C LYS A 106 0.73 -13.15 6.74
N LEU A 107 0.91 -13.17 5.43
CA LEU A 107 -0.17 -12.94 4.47
C LEU A 107 -0.43 -14.22 3.70
N TRP A 108 -1.68 -14.63 3.73
CA TRP A 108 -2.18 -15.79 3.02
C TRP A 108 -3.09 -15.34 1.89
N LEU A 109 -3.00 -16.06 0.78
CA LEU A 109 -3.80 -15.85 -0.41
C LEU A 109 -4.59 -17.12 -0.71
N TRP A 110 -5.91 -17.00 -0.73
CA TRP A 110 -6.78 -18.05 -1.26
C TRP A 110 -7.07 -17.78 -2.73
N SER A 111 -6.65 -18.71 -3.59
CA SER A 111 -6.92 -18.70 -5.02
C SER A 111 -7.03 -20.13 -5.52
N ARG A 112 -7.86 -20.38 -6.55
CA ARG A 112 -7.99 -21.72 -7.18
C ARG A 112 -8.20 -22.87 -6.19
N ASN A 113 -9.01 -22.65 -5.15
CA ASN A 113 -9.32 -23.62 -4.09
C ASN A 113 -8.12 -24.05 -3.22
N LYS A 114 -7.05 -23.26 -3.17
CA LYS A 114 -5.88 -23.50 -2.31
C LYS A 114 -5.44 -22.20 -1.62
N GLU A 115 -4.95 -22.35 -0.39
CA GLU A 115 -4.33 -21.27 0.36
C GLU A 115 -2.81 -21.30 0.17
N HIS A 116 -2.21 -20.13 -0.04
CA HIS A 116 -0.78 -19.96 -0.28
C HIS A 116 -0.22 -18.89 0.64
N LEU A 117 0.95 -19.16 1.24
CA LEU A 117 1.68 -18.17 2.00
C LEU A 117 2.41 -17.26 1.02
N VAL A 118 2.07 -15.97 1.00
CA VAL A 118 2.62 -14.98 0.05
C VAL A 118 3.46 -13.91 0.75
N TYR A 119 3.58 -13.98 2.07
CA TYR A 119 4.39 -13.05 2.83
C TYR A 119 4.63 -13.58 4.23
N ASP A 120 5.85 -13.45 4.73
CA ASP A 120 6.21 -13.87 6.08
C ASP A 120 7.35 -12.99 6.63
N LEU A 121 7.05 -12.10 7.59
CA LEU A 121 8.09 -11.32 8.28
C LEU A 121 8.77 -12.08 9.42
N SER A 122 8.34 -13.28 9.77
CA SER A 122 9.01 -14.07 10.81
C SER A 122 10.34 -14.68 10.34
N LEU A 123 10.61 -14.63 9.03
CA LEU A 123 11.82 -15.18 8.44
C LEU A 123 13.10 -14.51 8.99
N LYS A 124 14.13 -15.33 9.12
CA LYS A 124 15.48 -15.01 9.59
C LYS A 124 16.49 -15.29 8.49
N VAL A 125 17.71 -14.76 8.65
CA VAL A 125 18.82 -15.06 7.74
C VAL A 125 19.02 -16.58 7.67
N ASN A 126 19.17 -17.09 6.44
CA ASN A 126 19.21 -18.49 6.05
C ASN A 126 17.89 -19.27 6.00
N ASP A 127 16.77 -18.69 6.42
CA ASP A 127 15.46 -19.31 6.18
C ASP A 127 15.16 -19.35 4.68
N SER A 128 14.35 -20.33 4.26
CA SER A 128 13.86 -20.44 2.89
C SER A 128 12.39 -20.07 2.82
N PHE A 129 11.98 -19.42 1.73
CA PHE A 129 10.60 -19.07 1.44
C PHE A 129 10.19 -19.63 0.08
N GLU A 130 9.00 -20.24 0.03
CA GLU A 130 8.45 -20.82 -1.20
C GLU A 130 7.74 -19.73 -2.01
N ILE A 131 8.16 -19.52 -3.26
CA ILE A 131 7.37 -18.80 -4.25
C ILE A 131 6.66 -19.82 -5.12
N THR A 132 5.33 -19.76 -5.15
CA THR A 132 4.52 -20.61 -6.02
C THR A 132 4.02 -19.82 -7.23
N HIS A 133 4.15 -20.42 -8.41
CA HIS A 133 3.69 -19.90 -9.70
C HIS A 133 2.21 -20.21 -9.94
N LEU A 134 1.60 -19.47 -10.86
CA LEU A 134 0.25 -19.72 -11.39
C LEU A 134 0.00 -21.14 -11.92
N ASN A 135 1.03 -21.95 -12.16
CA ASN A 135 0.88 -23.32 -12.67
C ASN A 135 1.26 -24.35 -11.59
N ASP A 136 1.15 -23.96 -10.32
CA ASP A 136 1.53 -24.75 -9.14
C ASP A 136 2.99 -25.22 -9.11
N LYS A 137 3.84 -24.65 -9.97
CA LYS A 137 5.28 -24.84 -9.88
C LYS A 137 5.83 -23.90 -8.82
N SER A 138 6.56 -24.43 -7.86
CA SER A 138 7.20 -23.63 -6.84
C SER A 138 8.71 -23.74 -6.87
N PHE A 139 9.36 -22.71 -6.35
CA PHE A 139 10.79 -22.69 -6.08
C PHE A 139 11.04 -21.98 -4.75
N PHE A 140 12.18 -22.28 -4.15
CA PHE A 140 12.58 -21.69 -2.87
C PHE A 140 13.60 -20.58 -3.10
N ILE A 141 13.41 -19.47 -2.39
CA ILE A 141 14.38 -18.39 -2.26
C ILE A 141 14.88 -18.34 -0.83
N LYS A 142 16.15 -17.97 -0.63
CA LYS A 142 16.79 -17.99 0.69
C LYS A 142 16.97 -16.58 1.23
N VAL A 143 16.73 -16.33 2.51
CA VAL A 143 16.97 -15.03 3.12
C VAL A 143 18.47 -14.81 3.32
N VAL A 144 19.01 -13.71 2.79
CA VAL A 144 20.43 -13.33 2.94
C VAL A 144 20.63 -12.23 3.95
N LYS A 145 19.64 -11.35 4.10
CA LYS A 145 19.74 -10.19 4.97
C LYS A 145 18.37 -9.88 5.55
N VAL A 146 18.37 -9.56 6.83
CA VAL A 146 17.24 -8.94 7.52
C VAL A 146 17.76 -7.64 8.09
N ASP A 147 17.09 -6.54 7.77
CA ASP A 147 17.53 -5.19 8.10
C ASP A 147 16.35 -4.34 8.59
N THR A 148 16.64 -3.15 9.12
CA THR A 148 15.63 -2.14 9.45
C THR A 148 15.96 -0.85 8.73
N GLN A 149 15.06 -0.40 7.86
CA GLN A 149 15.18 0.85 7.11
C GLN A 149 13.92 1.67 7.34
N ASP A 150 14.07 2.97 7.62
CA ASP A 150 12.95 3.88 7.89
C ASP A 150 11.97 3.35 8.96
N SER A 151 12.50 2.71 10.00
CA SER A 151 11.74 2.07 11.07
C SER A 151 10.81 0.93 10.62
N LYS A 152 11.13 0.27 9.49
CA LYS A 152 10.42 -0.90 8.97
C LYS A 152 11.40 -2.06 8.82
N LYS A 153 10.96 -3.28 9.09
CA LYS A 153 11.73 -4.50 8.79
C LYS A 153 11.77 -4.77 7.28
N HIS A 154 12.96 -5.03 6.77
CA HIS A 154 13.21 -5.48 5.40
C HIS A 154 13.83 -6.88 5.40
N ILE A 155 13.36 -7.75 4.50
CA ILE A 155 13.89 -9.10 4.31
C ILE A 155 14.33 -9.24 2.86
N TYR A 156 15.62 -9.47 2.66
CA TYR A 156 16.27 -9.60 1.36
C TYR A 156 16.58 -11.06 1.08
N PHE A 157 16.44 -11.45 -0.18
CA PHE A 157 16.62 -12.82 -0.62
C PHE A 157 17.83 -13.00 -1.55
N ASP A 158 18.50 -14.15 -1.44
CA ASP A 158 19.53 -14.63 -2.38
C ASP A 158 18.82 -15.08 -3.64
N THR A 159 18.71 -14.19 -4.61
CA THR A 159 17.96 -14.57 -5.79
C THR A 159 18.34 -13.78 -7.03
N GLU A 160 18.42 -14.50 -8.15
CA GLU A 160 18.37 -13.91 -9.50
C GLU A 160 16.96 -13.38 -9.84
N PHE A 161 15.99 -13.66 -8.96
CA PHE A 161 14.64 -13.13 -8.94
C PHE A 161 14.64 -11.66 -8.54
N GLY A 162 14.94 -10.83 -9.52
CA GLY A 162 14.68 -9.40 -9.47
C GLY A 162 13.31 -9.09 -10.06
N ILE A 163 12.74 -7.98 -9.61
CA ILE A 163 11.74 -7.32 -10.44
C ILE A 163 12.49 -6.51 -11.49
N CYS A 164 12.11 -6.70 -12.75
CA CYS A 164 12.70 -6.02 -13.89
C CYS A 164 11.70 -5.06 -14.51
N ILE A 165 12.03 -3.77 -14.54
CA ILE A 165 11.34 -2.76 -15.34
C ILE A 165 12.39 -2.13 -16.24
N CYS A 166 12.26 -2.29 -17.55
CA CYS A 166 13.07 -1.56 -18.53
C CYS A 166 14.56 -1.58 -18.29
N CYS A 167 15.06 -2.81 -18.11
CA CYS A 167 16.46 -3.13 -17.88
C CYS A 167 16.99 -2.74 -16.49
N ASP A 168 16.22 -1.99 -15.70
CA ASP A 168 16.49 -1.80 -14.28
C ASP A 168 15.99 -2.99 -13.47
N LYS A 169 16.83 -3.42 -12.53
CA LYS A 169 16.56 -4.58 -11.66
C LYS A 169 16.62 -4.15 -10.22
N GLU A 170 15.58 -4.45 -9.47
CA GLU A 170 15.63 -4.46 -8.01
C GLU A 170 15.51 -5.89 -7.51
N LEU A 171 16.31 -6.25 -6.52
CA LEU A 171 16.18 -7.56 -5.87
C LEU A 171 14.83 -7.64 -5.15
N PHE A 172 14.18 -8.80 -5.25
CA PHE A 172 12.95 -9.05 -4.52
C PHE A 172 13.19 -8.98 -3.01
N GLN A 173 12.30 -8.29 -2.30
CA GLN A 173 12.33 -8.13 -0.84
C GLN A 173 10.93 -8.03 -0.25
N PHE A 174 10.83 -8.37 1.03
CA PHE A 174 9.68 -8.09 1.88
C PHE A 174 9.93 -6.85 2.72
N ILE A 175 8.91 -6.01 2.85
CA ILE A 175 8.94 -4.69 3.48
C ILE A 175 7.76 -4.59 4.44
N GLU A 176 8.05 -4.43 5.71
CA GLU A 176 7.03 -4.32 6.75
C GLU A 176 6.02 -3.20 6.49
N GLY A 177 4.74 -3.55 6.58
CA GLY A 177 3.63 -2.66 6.29
C GLY A 177 3.31 -2.50 4.80
N ASN A 178 4.18 -2.94 3.87
CA ASN A 178 4.00 -2.75 2.43
C ASN A 178 3.90 -4.06 1.64
N GLY A 179 4.25 -5.20 2.26
CA GLY A 179 4.28 -6.48 1.56
C GLY A 179 5.58 -6.64 0.79
N SER A 180 5.55 -7.13 -0.45
CA SER A 180 6.76 -7.23 -1.27
C SER A 180 6.93 -6.00 -2.19
N ASN A 181 8.16 -5.73 -2.61
CA ASN A 181 8.40 -4.74 -3.66
C ASN A 181 7.84 -5.16 -5.04
N GLY A 182 7.43 -6.42 -5.22
CA GLY A 182 6.64 -6.89 -6.37
C GLY A 182 5.14 -6.56 -6.27
N GLY A 183 4.70 -5.96 -5.15
CA GLY A 183 3.29 -5.75 -4.85
C GLY A 183 2.57 -7.06 -4.51
N ILE A 184 1.33 -6.97 -4.04
CA ILE A 184 0.57 -8.13 -3.57
C ILE A 184 0.22 -9.15 -4.67
N MET A 185 0.40 -8.75 -5.94
CA MET A 185 0.11 -9.56 -7.12
C MET A 185 1.30 -10.28 -7.71
N TYR A 186 2.49 -10.18 -7.10
CA TYR A 186 3.63 -10.97 -7.55
C TYR A 186 3.24 -12.44 -7.66
N TYR A 187 2.45 -12.97 -6.73
CA TYR A 187 1.93 -14.34 -6.81
C TYR A 187 1.00 -14.63 -8.00
N LEU A 188 0.26 -13.62 -8.48
CA LEU A 188 -0.83 -13.75 -9.46
C LEU A 188 -0.40 -13.46 -10.90
N PHE A 189 0.74 -12.81 -11.14
CA PHE A 189 1.23 -12.53 -12.49
C PHE A 189 2.68 -12.98 -12.63
N HIS A 190 2.84 -14.26 -12.96
CA HIS A 190 4.07 -14.77 -13.54
C HIS A 190 3.74 -15.33 -14.92
N TYR A 191 4.14 -14.63 -15.97
CA TYR A 191 4.13 -15.20 -17.31
C TYR A 191 5.21 -16.28 -17.38
N PRO A 192 4.94 -17.47 -17.94
CA PRO A 192 5.95 -18.49 -18.17
C PRO A 192 6.86 -18.04 -19.32
N LEU A 193 7.78 -17.12 -19.02
CA LEU A 193 8.87 -16.77 -19.91
C LEU A 193 9.98 -17.82 -19.82
N PRO A 194 10.86 -17.94 -20.83
CA PRO A 194 11.95 -18.91 -20.84
C PRO A 194 12.90 -18.78 -19.63
N ASN A 195 12.90 -17.64 -18.94
CA ASN A 195 13.58 -17.47 -17.67
C ASN A 195 12.56 -17.38 -16.52
N HIS A 196 12.32 -18.51 -15.85
CA HIS A 196 11.41 -18.70 -14.72
C HIS A 196 11.78 -17.90 -13.45
N ARG A 197 12.84 -17.08 -13.51
CA ARG A 197 13.42 -16.33 -12.39
C ARG A 197 13.23 -14.82 -12.51
N VAL A 198 12.27 -14.31 -13.30
CA VAL A 198 12.02 -12.86 -13.37
C VAL A 198 10.52 -12.60 -13.24
N ILE A 199 10.13 -11.73 -12.31
CA ILE A 199 8.80 -11.10 -12.34
C ILE A 199 8.88 -9.99 -13.38
N GLN A 200 8.31 -10.24 -14.56
CA GLN A 200 7.91 -9.17 -15.46
C GLN A 200 6.43 -8.90 -15.16
N GLU A 201 6.04 -7.63 -15.14
CA GLU A 201 4.62 -7.18 -15.09
C GLU A 201 3.94 -7.15 -13.71
N SER A 202 4.65 -7.32 -12.59
CA SER A 202 4.11 -6.90 -11.28
C SER A 202 5.19 -6.30 -10.39
N TYR A 203 5.10 -4.99 -10.21
CA TYR A 203 5.98 -4.23 -9.35
C TYR A 203 5.16 -3.25 -8.53
N LEU A 204 5.53 -3.04 -7.28
CA LEU A 204 4.91 -1.97 -6.51
C LEU A 204 5.58 -0.67 -6.94
N LEU A 205 4.90 0.13 -7.76
CA LEU A 205 5.37 1.49 -8.13
C LEU A 205 5.24 2.42 -6.92
N CYS A 206 4.07 2.36 -6.30
CA CYS A 206 3.78 3.10 -5.10
C CYS A 206 2.55 2.52 -4.41
N GLU A 207 2.40 2.94 -3.16
CA GLU A 207 1.28 2.55 -2.31
C GLU A 207 0.75 3.80 -1.63
N ASP A 208 -0.57 3.95 -1.65
CA ASP A 208 -1.28 5.03 -0.99
C ASP A 208 -2.32 4.46 -0.03
N SER A 209 -2.42 5.09 1.13
CA SER A 209 -3.51 4.87 2.09
C SER A 209 -4.17 6.20 2.40
N LEU A 210 -5.49 6.28 2.17
CA LEU A 210 -6.29 7.50 2.42
C LEU A 210 -5.71 8.77 1.76
N GLY A 211 -5.12 8.63 0.57
CA GLY A 211 -4.52 9.75 -0.18
C GLY A 211 -3.10 10.14 0.25
N VAL A 212 -2.53 9.48 1.27
CA VAL A 212 -1.15 9.66 1.71
C VAL A 212 -0.27 8.58 1.10
N SER A 213 0.83 9.00 0.46
CA SER A 213 1.82 8.07 -0.07
C SER A 213 2.62 7.42 1.06
N ILE A 214 2.57 6.10 1.12
CA ILE A 214 3.18 5.27 2.16
C ILE A 214 4.33 4.40 1.65
N TYR A 215 4.44 4.24 0.32
CA TYR A 215 5.60 3.67 -0.35
C TYR A 215 5.81 4.32 -1.71
N LYS A 216 7.08 4.51 -2.06
CA LYS A 216 7.53 5.03 -3.35
C LYS A 216 8.69 4.20 -3.84
N ASN A 217 8.57 3.70 -5.06
CA ASN A 217 9.62 2.90 -5.65
C ASN A 217 10.80 3.77 -6.12
N LYS A 218 12.02 3.29 -5.89
CA LYS A 218 13.26 4.00 -6.25
C LYS A 218 13.53 4.04 -7.76
N LEU A 219 13.12 3.02 -8.52
CA LEU A 219 13.42 2.89 -9.95
C LEU A 219 12.77 3.97 -10.81
N ILE A 220 11.59 4.44 -10.39
CA ILE A 220 10.79 5.46 -11.08
C ILE A 220 10.77 6.79 -10.31
N GLN A 221 11.80 7.06 -9.49
CA GLN A 221 11.90 8.28 -8.68
C GLN A 221 10.66 8.56 -7.79
N GLY A 222 9.90 7.51 -7.44
CA GLY A 222 8.69 7.61 -6.65
C GLY A 222 7.47 8.19 -7.37
N GLU A 223 7.47 8.24 -8.71
CA GLU A 223 6.31 8.69 -9.49
C GLU A 223 5.19 7.63 -9.51
N CYS A 224 4.10 7.89 -8.80
CA CYS A 224 2.86 7.17 -9.05
C CYS A 224 2.28 7.64 -10.38
N TYR A 225 2.33 6.81 -11.43
CA TYR A 225 1.54 7.04 -12.64
C TYR A 225 0.07 6.74 -12.34
N ARG A 226 -0.57 7.70 -11.67
CA ARG A 226 -2.02 7.73 -11.55
C ARG A 226 -2.56 8.15 -12.88
N ARG A 227 -3.46 7.37 -13.47
CA ARG A 227 -4.21 7.84 -14.61
C ARG A 227 -5.04 9.03 -14.13
N GLU A 228 -4.67 10.22 -14.56
CA GLU A 228 -5.55 11.36 -14.41
C GLU A 228 -6.83 11.00 -15.16
N VAL A 229 -7.92 10.77 -14.41
CA VAL A 229 -9.25 10.79 -14.99
C VAL A 229 -9.46 12.23 -15.45
N ASN A 230 -9.03 12.51 -16.67
CA ASN A 230 -9.38 13.73 -17.35
C ASN A 230 -10.91 13.75 -17.34
N THR A 231 -11.50 14.64 -16.54
CA THR A 231 -12.81 15.15 -16.87
C THR A 231 -12.60 15.75 -18.24
N TYR A 232 -12.97 15.04 -19.30
CA TYR A 232 -13.13 15.68 -20.59
C TYR A 232 -13.97 16.91 -20.29
N ASN A 233 -13.33 18.08 -20.33
CA ASN A 233 -14.00 19.36 -20.48
C ASN A 233 -14.58 19.35 -21.90
N SER A 234 -15.44 18.37 -22.21
CA SER A 234 -16.53 18.70 -23.10
C SER A 234 -17.28 19.76 -22.32
N SER A 235 -17.16 20.99 -22.79
CA SER A 235 -18.02 22.11 -22.44
C SER A 235 -19.47 21.79 -22.85
N THR A 236 -20.01 20.66 -22.38
CA THR A 236 -21.44 20.47 -22.26
C THR A 236 -21.86 21.54 -21.26
N LYS A 237 -22.82 22.37 -21.66
CA LYS A 237 -23.42 23.35 -20.76
C LYS A 237 -23.69 22.65 -19.43
N ASN A 238 -23.01 23.10 -18.38
CA ASN A 238 -23.22 22.58 -17.05
C ASN A 238 -24.67 22.91 -16.71
N ASN A 239 -25.55 21.92 -16.73
CA ASN A 239 -27.00 22.09 -16.57
C ASN A 239 -27.43 22.16 -15.10
N TYR A 240 -26.47 22.07 -14.19
CA TYR A 240 -26.68 21.96 -12.74
C TYR A 240 -25.74 22.91 -12.00
N TYR A 241 -26.25 23.45 -10.88
CA TYR A 241 -25.49 24.26 -9.94
C TYR A 241 -25.14 23.44 -8.71
N ILE A 242 -23.88 23.59 -8.26
CA ILE A 242 -23.38 23.07 -6.98
C ILE A 242 -22.85 24.22 -6.16
N TYR A 243 -23.48 24.50 -5.01
CA TYR A 243 -23.10 25.64 -4.18
C TYR A 243 -23.54 25.46 -2.71
N PRO A 244 -22.83 26.06 -1.75
CA PRO A 244 -21.53 26.68 -1.93
C PRO A 244 -20.47 25.62 -2.29
N ASN A 245 -19.49 25.99 -3.10
CA ASN A 245 -18.35 25.15 -3.41
C ASN A 245 -17.15 26.06 -3.71
N PRO A 246 -16.22 26.26 -2.77
CA PRO A 246 -16.01 25.48 -1.54
C PRO A 246 -17.14 25.58 -0.49
N THR A 247 -17.25 24.57 0.38
CA THR A 247 -18.21 24.54 1.51
C THR A 247 -17.53 24.12 2.81
N HIS A 248 -18.16 24.36 3.96
CA HIS A 248 -17.73 23.84 5.26
C HIS A 248 -18.47 22.57 5.68
N ASP A 249 -19.70 22.36 5.20
CA ASP A 249 -20.58 21.32 5.73
C ASP A 249 -21.46 20.68 4.66
N GLU A 250 -22.23 21.48 3.93
CA GLU A 250 -23.22 21.00 2.97
C GLU A 250 -23.12 21.69 1.60
N ILE A 251 -23.58 20.99 0.56
CA ILE A 251 -23.77 21.55 -0.78
C ILE A 251 -25.22 21.40 -1.20
N ASN A 252 -25.70 22.37 -1.97
CA ASN A 252 -26.94 22.31 -2.72
C ASN A 252 -26.63 21.85 -4.14
N PHE A 253 -27.36 20.85 -4.61
CA PHE A 253 -27.37 20.40 -5.99
C PHE A 253 -28.73 20.73 -6.59
N GLN A 254 -28.75 21.62 -7.59
CA GLN A 254 -29.98 22.06 -8.24
C GLN A 254 -29.82 22.11 -9.75
N SER A 255 -30.94 22.02 -10.47
CA SER A 255 -30.99 22.32 -11.88
C SER A 255 -30.85 23.83 -12.16
N LEU A 256 -30.28 24.21 -13.31
CA LEU A 256 -30.30 25.59 -13.82
C LEU A 256 -31.66 26.07 -14.30
N ASP A 257 -32.48 25.14 -14.78
CA ASP A 257 -33.79 25.42 -15.36
C ASP A 257 -34.79 24.37 -14.85
N ASP A 258 -35.99 24.81 -14.50
CA ASP A 258 -37.09 23.96 -14.07
C ASP A 258 -37.49 22.91 -15.11
N ALA A 259 -37.15 23.12 -16.39
CA ALA A 259 -37.39 22.18 -17.47
C ALA A 259 -36.41 21.00 -17.52
N ILE A 260 -35.29 21.05 -16.78
CA ILE A 260 -34.26 19.99 -16.80
C ILE A 260 -34.58 18.95 -15.73
N ASP A 261 -34.67 17.70 -16.15
CA ASP A 261 -34.94 16.55 -15.28
C ASP A 261 -33.75 16.27 -14.34
N ILE A 262 -33.98 16.43 -13.04
CA ILE A 262 -33.02 16.16 -11.98
C ILE A 262 -33.19 14.75 -11.39
N ASN A 263 -34.13 13.96 -11.91
CA ASN A 263 -34.28 12.56 -11.52
C ASN A 263 -33.07 11.76 -11.98
N GLY A 264 -32.35 11.19 -11.03
CA GLY A 264 -31.10 10.51 -11.29
C GLY A 264 -30.42 10.03 -10.03
N GLN A 265 -29.23 9.50 -10.21
CA GLN A 265 -28.40 8.98 -9.14
C GLN A 265 -27.30 9.98 -8.83
N ILE A 266 -27.14 10.33 -7.55
CA ILE A 266 -25.96 11.01 -7.05
C ILE A 266 -25.06 9.99 -6.38
N THR A 267 -23.79 9.99 -6.76
CA THR A 267 -22.73 9.22 -6.12
C THR A 267 -21.64 10.20 -5.65
N LEU A 268 -21.33 10.22 -4.36
CA LEU A 268 -20.17 10.91 -3.81
C LEU A 268 -19.00 9.94 -3.73
N PHE A 269 -17.83 10.35 -4.21
CA PHE A 269 -16.61 9.56 -4.09
C PHE A 269 -15.42 10.45 -3.74
N ASN A 270 -14.50 9.90 -2.95
CA ASN A 270 -13.29 10.61 -2.59
C ASN A 270 -12.28 10.64 -3.76
N ILE A 271 -11.12 11.22 -3.50
CA ILE A 271 -10.03 11.39 -4.48
C ILE A 271 -9.43 10.07 -4.95
N THR A 272 -9.69 8.98 -4.24
CA THR A 272 -9.26 7.63 -4.60
C THR A 272 -10.35 6.88 -5.38
N GLY A 273 -11.49 7.52 -5.68
CA GLY A 273 -12.60 6.87 -6.39
C GLY A 273 -13.43 5.94 -5.51
N GLN A 274 -13.23 5.92 -4.19
CA GLN A 274 -14.10 5.18 -3.28
C GLN A 274 -15.45 5.89 -3.19
N VAL A 275 -16.52 5.17 -3.54
CA VAL A 275 -17.90 5.60 -3.27
C VAL A 275 -18.11 5.70 -1.77
N LEU A 276 -18.47 6.89 -1.31
CA LEU A 276 -18.75 7.21 0.09
C LEU A 276 -20.25 7.28 0.38
N TYR A 277 -21.01 7.76 -0.61
CA TYR A 277 -22.45 7.93 -0.48
C TYR A 277 -23.11 7.78 -1.85
N GLU A 278 -24.31 7.22 -1.86
CA GLU A 278 -25.10 7.05 -3.06
C GLU A 278 -26.58 7.24 -2.74
N THR A 279 -27.27 8.01 -3.57
CA THR A 279 -28.70 8.28 -3.41
C THR A 279 -29.38 8.49 -4.74
N TYR A 280 -30.68 8.21 -4.78
CA TYR A 280 -31.53 8.51 -5.92
C TYR A 280 -32.37 9.74 -5.61
N ILE A 281 -32.38 10.68 -6.56
CA ILE A 281 -33.24 11.85 -6.53
C ILE A 281 -34.54 11.50 -7.24
N HIS A 282 -35.64 11.69 -6.53
CA HIS A 282 -37.00 11.59 -7.06
C HIS A 282 -37.73 12.91 -6.82
N ASP A 283 -38.04 13.61 -7.90
CA ASP A 283 -38.89 14.80 -8.00
C ASP A 283 -38.51 15.94 -7.04
N LYS A 284 -37.22 16.10 -6.74
CA LYS A 284 -36.70 17.19 -5.90
C LYS A 284 -35.90 18.18 -6.72
N LYS A 285 -36.40 19.42 -6.84
CA LYS A 285 -35.72 20.52 -7.54
C LYS A 285 -34.42 20.98 -6.86
N ASN A 286 -34.30 20.79 -5.55
CA ASN A 286 -33.11 21.08 -4.77
C ASN A 286 -32.76 19.90 -3.86
N VAL A 287 -31.50 19.50 -3.87
CA VAL A 287 -30.97 18.41 -3.06
C VAL A 287 -29.83 18.94 -2.22
N ILE A 288 -30.01 18.86 -0.90
CA ILE A 288 -28.99 19.24 0.08
C ILE A 288 -28.22 17.98 0.47
N LEU A 289 -26.91 18.02 0.35
CA LEU A 289 -26.00 16.94 0.70
C LEU A 289 -25.05 17.45 1.78
N LYS A 290 -25.05 16.80 2.95
CA LYS A 290 -23.99 16.97 3.95
C LYS A 290 -22.74 16.26 3.46
N VAL A 291 -21.68 17.02 3.19
CA VAL A 291 -20.46 16.52 2.56
C VAL A 291 -19.27 16.47 3.51
N SER A 292 -19.30 17.20 4.61
CA SER A 292 -18.32 17.13 5.72
C SER A 292 -18.26 15.74 6.37
N ASP A 293 -19.40 15.04 6.43
CA ASP A 293 -19.50 13.67 6.92
C ASP A 293 -18.67 12.68 6.07
N PHE A 294 -18.34 13.07 4.83
CA PHE A 294 -17.71 12.20 3.83
C PHE A 294 -16.30 12.66 3.43
N PHE A 295 -16.05 13.97 3.34
CA PHE A 295 -14.79 14.51 2.79
C PHE A 295 -14.03 15.33 3.85
N GLN A 296 -12.70 15.14 3.89
CA GLN A 296 -11.82 15.95 4.76
C GLN A 296 -11.32 17.24 4.10
N THR A 297 -11.13 17.25 2.78
CA THR A 297 -10.55 18.40 2.05
C THR A 297 -11.17 18.60 0.67
N TYR A 298 -11.29 17.55 -0.15
CA TYR A 298 -12.00 17.59 -1.41
C TYR A 298 -12.50 16.19 -1.82
N GLY A 299 -13.47 16.17 -2.70
CA GLY A 299 -14.09 14.96 -3.24
C GLY A 299 -14.77 15.23 -4.57
N PHE A 300 -15.55 14.26 -5.04
CA PHE A 300 -16.26 14.36 -6.30
C PHE A 300 -17.71 13.91 -6.15
N LEU A 301 -18.60 14.60 -6.85
CA LEU A 301 -19.99 14.22 -7.05
C LEU A 301 -20.18 13.81 -8.49
N LYS A 302 -20.64 12.58 -8.70
CA LYS A 302 -21.14 12.10 -9.99
C LYS A 302 -22.65 12.12 -9.95
N PHE A 303 -23.26 12.78 -10.92
CA PHE A 303 -24.69 12.74 -11.17
C PHE A 303 -24.96 12.01 -12.48
N THR A 304 -25.80 10.99 -12.45
CA THR A 304 -26.20 10.21 -13.62
C THR A 304 -27.70 10.26 -13.79
N ASN A 305 -28.16 10.75 -14.94
CA ASN A 305 -29.57 10.75 -15.34
C ASN A 305 -29.73 10.30 -16.80
N LYS A 306 -30.94 10.43 -17.34
CA LYS A 306 -31.24 10.10 -18.74
C LYS A 306 -30.45 10.94 -19.75
N ALA A 307 -30.04 12.15 -19.38
CA ALA A 307 -29.28 13.04 -20.26
C ALA A 307 -27.78 12.70 -20.27
N GLY A 308 -27.27 11.99 -19.27
CA GLY A 308 -25.88 11.53 -19.23
C GLY A 308 -25.32 11.47 -17.82
N THR A 309 -23.99 11.42 -17.75
CA THR A 309 -23.23 11.45 -16.50
C THR A 309 -22.39 12.72 -16.42
N PHE A 310 -22.47 13.38 -15.27
CA PHE A 310 -21.81 14.65 -14.97
C PHE A 310 -20.97 14.47 -13.71
N VAL A 311 -19.76 15.04 -13.69
CA VAL A 311 -18.85 14.91 -12.55
C VAL A 311 -18.38 16.28 -12.11
N TYR A 312 -18.46 16.52 -10.81
CA TYR A 312 -18.13 17.80 -10.18
C TYR A 312 -17.14 17.59 -9.05
N LYS A 313 -16.13 18.44 -8.98
CA LYS A 313 -15.22 18.50 -7.83
C LYS A 313 -15.88 19.30 -6.71
N ILE A 314 -15.86 18.78 -5.47
CA ILE A 314 -16.32 19.43 -4.24
C ILE A 314 -15.11 19.74 -3.38
N THR A 315 -15.04 20.94 -2.81
CA THR A 315 -13.97 21.37 -1.90
C THR A 315 -14.56 21.66 -0.52
N ILE A 316 -13.98 21.08 0.54
CA ILE A 316 -14.29 21.34 1.95
C ILE A 316 -13.23 22.29 2.52
N GLN A 317 -13.64 23.32 3.27
CA GLN A 317 -12.75 24.27 3.95
C GLN A 317 -12.90 24.24 5.46
#